data_AF-A0ABD5I2N3-F1
#
_entry.id   AF-A0ABD5I2N3-F1
#
_cell.length_a   1.000
_cell.length_b   1.000
_cell.length_c   1.000
_cell.angle_alpha   90.00
_cell.angle_beta   90.00
_cell.angle_gamma   90.00
#
_symmetry.space_group_name_H-M   'P 1'
#
loop_
_entity.id
_entity.type
_entity.pdbx_description
1 polymer ?
#
loop_
_entity_poly.entity_id
_entity_poly.type
_entity_poly.pdbx_seq_one_letter_code
_entity_poly.pdbx_strand_id
1 'polypeptide(L)'
;MKKKLIIGGVFTLISVMSVFAYLVFQGIFIPNQISADKYEIKAVDVASYQGDIDWRELEKQNMKFAFIKATEGSSFVDKYFSENWTNANKTGMRVGAYHFLVLIVRVKHKQSNIYELFQSINKHCHP
;
A
#
# COMPACT_ATOMS: atom_id res chain seq x y z
N MET A 1 0.64 -49.37 -3.14
CA MET A 1 1.74 -48.52 -2.62
C MET A 1 1.83 -47.17 -3.33
N LYS A 2 1.81 -47.10 -4.67
CA LYS A 2 1.87 -45.85 -5.45
C LYS A 2 0.80 -44.80 -5.07
N LYS A 3 -0.46 -45.19 -4.80
CA LYS A 3 -1.53 -44.27 -4.39
C LYS A 3 -1.25 -43.54 -3.06
N LYS A 4 -0.65 -44.21 -2.06
CA LYS A 4 -0.27 -43.58 -0.78
C LYS A 4 0.88 -42.57 -0.97
N LEU A 5 1.80 -42.87 -1.89
CA LEU A 5 2.91 -41.98 -2.26
C LEU A 5 2.39 -40.73 -3.00
N ILE A 6 1.41 -40.89 -3.89
CA ILE A 6 0.76 -39.77 -4.62
C ILE A 6 -0.02 -38.89 -3.64
N ILE A 7 -0.80 -39.48 -2.72
CA ILE A 7 -1.57 -38.73 -1.72
C ILE A 7 -0.62 -37.93 -0.80
N GLY A 8 0.48 -38.53 -0.36
CA GLY A 8 1.50 -37.85 0.44
C GLY A 8 2.14 -36.67 -0.32
N GLY A 9 2.48 -36.86 -1.59
CA GLY A 9 3.06 -35.81 -2.44
C GLY A 9 2.09 -34.66 -2.73
N VAL A 10 0.79 -34.93 -2.87
CA VAL A 10 -0.23 -33.88 -3.03
C VAL A 10 -0.38 -33.08 -1.74
N PHE A 11 -0.35 -33.74 -0.58
CA PHE A 11 -0.48 -33.06 0.71
C PHE A 11 0.71 -32.13 1.00
N THR A 12 1.93 -32.57 0.70
CA THR A 12 3.12 -31.71 0.84
C THR A 12 3.07 -30.52 -0.12
N LEU A 13 2.64 -30.73 -1.37
CA LEU A 13 2.51 -29.64 -2.34
C LEU A 13 1.48 -28.59 -1.89
N ILE A 14 0.31 -29.03 -1.41
CA ILE A 14 -0.72 -28.12 -0.88
C ILE A 14 -0.17 -27.34 0.32
N SER A 15 0.54 -28.00 1.25
CA SER A 15 1.14 -27.33 2.40
C SER A 15 2.14 -26.25 1.97
N VAL A 16 3.01 -26.55 1.01
CA VAL A 16 3.96 -25.56 0.45
C VAL A 16 3.22 -24.40 -0.22
N MET A 17 2.17 -24.69 -1.01
CA MET A 17 1.36 -23.64 -1.64
C MET A 17 0.61 -22.78 -0.62
N SER A 18 0.10 -23.36 0.47
CA SER A 18 -0.55 -22.61 1.55
C SER A 18 0.42 -21.69 2.27
N VAL A 19 1.64 -22.15 2.56
CA VAL A 19 2.70 -21.30 3.14
C VAL A 19 3.06 -20.17 2.19
N PHE A 20 3.26 -20.47 0.91
CA PHE A 20 3.55 -19.45 -0.09
C PHE A 20 2.43 -18.41 -0.22
N ALA A 21 1.16 -18.86 -0.26
CA ALA A 21 0.00 -17.97 -0.29
C ALA A 21 -0.09 -17.08 0.96
N TYR A 22 0.24 -17.62 2.13
CA TYR A 22 0.29 -16.85 3.37
C TYR A 22 1.37 -15.76 3.33
N LEU A 23 2.57 -16.08 2.82
CA LEU A 23 3.65 -15.09 2.66
C LEU A 23 3.29 -13.98 1.67
N VAL A 24 2.58 -14.31 0.59
CA VAL A 24 2.04 -13.32 -0.35
C VAL A 24 0.96 -12.46 0.29
N PHE A 25 0.06 -13.07 1.08
CA PHE A 25 -1.00 -12.34 1.78
C PHE A 25 -0.46 -11.36 2.82
N GLN A 26 0.63 -11.72 3.52
CA GLN A 26 1.31 -10.84 4.46
C GLN A 26 2.21 -9.77 3.80
N GLY A 27 2.29 -9.74 2.46
CA GLY A 27 3.11 -8.78 1.73
C GLY A 27 4.63 -8.99 1.87
N ILE A 28 5.06 -10.10 2.49
CA ILE A 28 6.48 -10.48 2.61
C ILE A 28 7.02 -10.90 1.23
N PHE A 29 6.20 -11.58 0.42
CA PHE A 29 6.55 -12.01 -0.92
C PHE A 29 5.61 -11.39 -1.96
N ILE A 30 6.07 -10.37 -2.68
CA ILE A 30 5.28 -9.71 -3.73
C ILE A 30 5.87 -10.11 -5.09
N PRO A 31 5.25 -11.04 -5.85
CA PRO A 31 5.81 -11.51 -7.13
C PRO A 31 5.96 -10.40 -8.18
N ASN A 32 5.24 -9.28 -8.02
CA ASN A 32 5.37 -8.11 -8.89
C ASN A 32 6.75 -7.40 -8.77
N GLN A 33 7.55 -7.68 -7.74
CA GLN A 33 8.90 -7.07 -7.61
C GLN A 33 9.90 -7.55 -8.67
N ILE A 34 9.72 -8.74 -9.25
CA ILE A 34 10.64 -9.27 -10.27
C ILE A 34 10.70 -8.37 -11.52
N SER A 35 9.57 -7.76 -11.88
CA SER A 35 9.51 -6.77 -12.97
C SER A 35 10.10 -5.41 -12.54
N ALA A 36 9.90 -5.04 -11.27
CA ALA A 36 10.36 -3.78 -10.71
C ALA A 36 11.89 -3.72 -10.53
N ASP A 37 12.56 -4.84 -10.29
CA ASP A 37 14.03 -4.90 -10.12
C ASP A 37 14.81 -4.51 -11.39
N LYS A 38 14.15 -4.47 -12.54
CA LYS A 38 14.73 -3.90 -13.77
C LYS A 38 14.94 -2.38 -13.67
N TYR A 39 14.24 -1.71 -12.75
CA TYR A 39 14.27 -0.27 -12.57
C TYR A 39 14.98 0.10 -11.27
N GLU A 40 15.90 1.06 -11.35
CA GLU A 40 16.69 1.51 -10.20
C GLU A 40 15.84 2.19 -9.12
N ILE A 41 14.77 2.87 -9.53
CA ILE A 41 13.88 3.61 -8.64
C ILE A 41 12.60 2.81 -8.43
N LYS A 42 12.37 2.37 -7.19
CA LYS A 42 11.17 1.66 -6.75
C LYS A 42 10.33 2.52 -5.81
N ALA A 43 9.01 2.35 -5.87
CA ALA A 43 8.05 3.11 -5.08
C ALA A 43 6.88 2.22 -4.66
N VAL A 44 6.19 2.61 -3.60
CA VAL A 44 4.93 2.01 -3.15
C VAL A 44 3.81 3.02 -3.16
N ASP A 45 2.60 2.57 -3.46
CA ASP A 45 1.37 3.30 -3.14
C ASP A 45 0.56 2.51 -2.11
N VAL A 46 0.03 3.20 -1.10
CA VAL A 46 -0.67 2.55 0.01
C VAL A 46 -1.93 3.32 0.38
N ALA A 47 -2.90 2.58 0.88
CA ALA A 47 -4.14 3.05 1.45
C ALA A 47 -4.47 2.19 2.67
N SER A 48 -5.64 2.42 3.26
CA SER A 48 -6.11 1.63 4.39
C SER A 48 -6.30 0.14 4.12
N TYR A 49 -6.29 -0.30 2.86
CA TYR A 49 -6.40 -1.71 2.48
C TYR A 49 -5.17 -2.54 2.88
N GLN A 50 -4.01 -1.90 3.04
CA GLN A 50 -2.76 -2.58 3.44
C GLN A 50 -2.70 -2.87 4.95
N GLY A 51 -3.53 -2.21 5.77
CA GLY A 51 -3.44 -2.33 7.22
C GLY A 51 -2.18 -1.69 7.78
N ASP A 52 -1.61 -2.31 8.80
CA ASP A 52 -0.41 -1.82 9.47
C ASP A 52 0.84 -2.11 8.62
N ILE A 53 1.67 -1.09 8.38
CA ILE A 53 2.83 -1.16 7.48
C ILE A 53 4.13 -0.98 8.28
N ASP A 54 5.07 -1.90 8.11
CA ASP A 54 6.46 -1.71 8.55
C ASP A 54 7.23 -0.87 7.52
N TRP A 55 7.22 0.45 7.75
CA TRP A 55 7.91 1.42 6.90
C TRP A 55 9.43 1.25 6.87
N ARG A 56 10.04 0.71 7.94
CA ARG A 56 11.48 0.45 7.96
C ARG A 56 11.84 -0.74 7.09
N GLU A 57 10.97 -1.75 7.04
CA GLU A 57 11.17 -2.89 6.15
C GLU A 57 11.07 -2.47 4.68
N LEU A 58 10.14 -1.59 4.34
CA LEU A 58 10.05 -1.01 2.98
C LEU A 58 11.31 -0.21 2.60
N GLU A 59 11.88 0.55 3.53
CA GLU A 59 13.15 1.25 3.32
C GLU A 59 14.30 0.27 3.05
N LYS A 60 14.41 -0.83 3.82
CA LYS A 60 15.42 -1.88 3.59
C LYS A 60 15.24 -2.57 2.24
N GLN A 61 14.01 -2.68 1.75
CA GLN A 61 13.71 -3.18 0.40
C GLN A 61 14.05 -2.17 -0.72
N ASN A 62 14.74 -1.08 -0.37
CA ASN A 62 15.22 -0.05 -1.29
C ASN A 62 14.08 0.74 -1.98
N MET A 63 12.93 0.88 -1.30
CA MET A 63 11.87 1.78 -1.76
C MET A 63 12.32 3.23 -1.60
N LYS A 64 12.20 4.04 -2.66
CA LYS A 64 12.65 5.44 -2.69
C LYS A 64 11.51 6.43 -2.46
N PHE A 65 10.29 6.04 -2.84
CA PHE A 65 9.10 6.88 -2.73
C PHE A 65 7.93 6.11 -2.14
N ALA A 66 7.05 6.84 -1.44
CA ALA A 66 5.76 6.35 -0.97
C ALA A 66 4.66 7.35 -1.32
N PHE A 67 3.59 6.88 -1.95
CA PHE A 67 2.35 7.64 -2.14
C PHE A 67 1.26 7.10 -1.22
N ILE A 68 0.75 7.93 -0.32
CA ILE A 68 -0.21 7.53 0.72
C ILE A 68 -1.57 8.14 0.40
N LYS A 69 -2.61 7.32 0.34
CA LYS A 69 -3.98 7.80 0.15
C LYS A 69 -4.37 8.69 1.33
N ALA A 70 -4.75 9.93 1.06
CA ALA A 70 -5.25 10.84 2.08
C ALA A 70 -6.78 10.82 2.13
N THR A 71 -7.43 10.89 0.97
CA THR A 71 -8.87 11.13 0.87
C THR A 71 -9.48 10.46 -0.36
N GLU A 72 -10.80 10.32 -0.36
CA GLU A 72 -11.59 9.82 -1.47
C GLU A 72 -12.90 10.61 -1.62
N GLY A 73 -13.23 10.98 -2.85
CA GLY A 73 -14.45 11.71 -3.17
C GLY A 73 -14.57 13.04 -2.42
N SER A 74 -15.71 13.29 -1.77
CA SER A 74 -15.97 14.60 -1.15
C SER A 74 -15.78 14.64 0.36
N SER A 75 -15.79 13.49 1.04
CA SER A 75 -15.85 13.44 2.51
C SER A 75 -15.07 12.30 3.15
N PHE A 76 -14.56 11.34 2.38
CA PHE A 76 -13.85 10.22 2.95
C PHE A 76 -12.39 10.59 3.18
N VAL A 77 -11.90 10.35 4.41
CA VAL A 77 -10.50 10.45 4.80
C VAL A 77 -10.01 9.03 5.11
N ASP A 78 -8.85 8.66 4.57
CA ASP A 78 -8.27 7.35 4.84
C ASP A 78 -7.86 7.24 6.31
N LYS A 79 -8.40 6.21 6.99
CA LYS A 79 -8.20 6.02 8.45
C LYS A 79 -6.73 5.82 8.85
N TYR A 80 -5.89 5.34 7.95
CA TYR A 80 -4.47 5.10 8.20
C TYR A 80 -3.57 6.23 7.70
N PHE A 81 -4.13 7.28 7.08
CA PHE A 81 -3.33 8.35 6.48
C PHE A 81 -2.36 8.99 7.47
N SER A 82 -2.84 9.42 8.64
CA SER A 82 -2.01 10.13 9.63
C SER A 82 -0.87 9.25 10.17
N GLU A 83 -1.16 7.98 10.45
CA GLU A 83 -0.16 7.03 10.93
C GLU A 83 0.88 6.72 9.86
N ASN A 84 0.43 6.39 8.65
CA ASN A 84 1.30 6.11 7.52
C ASN A 84 2.15 7.33 7.16
N TRP A 85 1.57 8.53 7.15
CA TRP A 85 2.29 9.77 6.90
C TRP A 85 3.41 9.97 7.92
N THR A 86 3.10 9.81 9.21
CA THR A 86 4.06 10.01 10.29
C THR A 86 5.18 8.97 10.23
N ASN A 87 4.85 7.70 10.00
CA ASN A 87 5.84 6.62 10.03
C ASN A 87 6.69 6.58 8.75
N ALA A 88 6.12 6.87 7.59
CA ALA A 88 6.87 6.99 6.33
C ALA A 88 7.89 8.15 6.39
N ASN A 89 7.51 9.30 6.95
CA ASN A 89 8.42 10.46 7.09
C ASN A 89 9.55 10.25 8.10
N LYS A 90 9.51 9.18 8.92
CA LYS A 90 10.65 8.79 9.78
C LYS A 90 11.71 7.98 9.02
N THR A 91 11.46 7.61 7.78
CA THR A 91 12.41 6.91 6.90
C THR A 91 13.13 7.91 5.98
N GLY A 92 14.12 7.44 5.23
CA GLY A 92 14.75 8.21 4.15
C GLY A 92 13.95 8.29 2.85
N MET A 93 12.71 7.78 2.82
CA MET A 93 11.87 7.79 1.63
C MET A 93 11.27 9.17 1.36
N ARG A 94 11.05 9.50 0.08
CA ARG A 94 10.27 10.68 -0.30
C ARG A 94 8.78 10.35 -0.24
N VAL A 95 8.04 11.08 0.58
CA VAL A 95 6.63 10.80 0.86
C VAL A 95 5.72 11.81 0.15
N GLY A 96 4.70 11.29 -0.53
CA GLY A 96 3.64 12.06 -1.16
C GLY A 96 2.27 11.56 -0.72
N ALA A 97 1.24 12.39 -0.90
CA ALA A 97 -0.14 12.05 -0.61
C ALA A 97 -1.00 12.14 -1.87
N TYR A 98 -2.05 11.32 -1.98
CA TYR A 98 -2.98 11.37 -3.11
C TYR A 98 -4.46 11.36 -2.72
N HIS A 99 -5.30 11.83 -3.65
CA HIS A 99 -6.75 11.82 -3.58
C HIS A 99 -7.34 10.82 -4.56
N PHE A 100 -8.26 9.97 -4.13
CA PHE A 100 -9.02 9.13 -5.04
C PHE A 100 -10.27 9.87 -5.53
N LEU A 101 -10.28 10.25 -6.80
CA LEU A 101 -11.37 11.01 -7.40
C LEU A 101 -12.60 10.12 -7.65
N VAL A 102 -13.76 10.53 -7.14
CA VAL A 102 -15.06 9.90 -7.43
C VAL A 102 -15.88 10.86 -8.29
N LEU A 103 -16.24 10.46 -9.51
CA LEU A 103 -16.90 11.32 -10.51
C LEU A 103 -18.40 11.54 -10.24
N ILE A 104 -19.03 10.74 -9.37
CA ILE A 104 -20.44 10.89 -8.99
C ILE A 104 -20.53 11.70 -7.70
N VAL A 105 -20.26 13.00 -7.81
CA VAL A 105 -20.63 13.95 -6.75
C VAL A 105 -21.82 14.73 -7.28
N ARG A 106 -22.99 14.59 -6.66
CA ARG A 106 -24.13 15.47 -6.94
C ARG A 106 -23.64 16.90 -6.73
N VAL A 107 -23.69 17.70 -7.79
CA VAL A 107 -23.44 19.16 -7.76
C VAL A 107 -24.58 19.82 -6.97
N LYS A 108 -24.62 19.65 -5.65
CA LYS A 108 -25.53 20.39 -4.76
C LYS A 108 -24.92 20.82 -3.42
N HIS A 109 -23.70 20.42 -3.08
CA HIS A 109 -22.97 21.04 -1.97
C HIS A 109 -21.55 21.38 -2.39
N LYS A 110 -21.32 22.69 -2.49
CA LYS A 110 -20.06 23.44 -2.37
C LYS A 110 -18.78 22.59 -2.45
N GLN A 111 -18.28 22.45 -3.68
CA GLN A 111 -16.86 22.40 -4.04
C GLN A 111 -15.89 21.78 -2.99
N SER A 112 -15.84 20.46 -2.86
CA SER A 112 -14.61 19.79 -2.37
C SER A 112 -13.60 19.78 -3.50
N ASN A 113 -13.04 20.96 -3.76
CA ASN A 113 -12.05 21.16 -4.82
C ASN A 113 -10.77 20.44 -4.39
N ILE A 114 -10.12 19.72 -5.30
CA ILE A 114 -8.76 19.18 -5.15
C ILE A 114 -7.79 20.24 -4.55
N TYR A 115 -8.03 21.52 -4.82
CA TYR A 115 -7.33 22.66 -4.23
C TYR A 115 -7.43 22.78 -2.70
N GLU A 116 -8.59 22.51 -2.10
CA GLU A 116 -8.75 22.55 -0.63
C GLU A 116 -8.03 21.38 0.03
N LEU A 117 -7.94 20.23 -0.65
CA LEU A 117 -7.11 19.11 -0.20
C LEU A 117 -5.62 19.46 -0.24
N PHE A 118 -5.13 20.05 -1.35
CA PHE A 118 -3.73 20.51 -1.43
C PHE A 118 -3.41 21.52 -0.31
N GLN A 119 -4.35 22.42 0.02
CA GLN A 119 -4.21 23.35 1.14
C GLN A 119 -4.23 22.65 2.50
N SER A 120 -5.08 21.65 2.70
CA SER A 120 -5.17 20.88 3.95
C SER A 120 -3.91 20.04 4.22
N ILE A 121 -3.43 19.33 3.19
CA ILE A 121 -2.17 18.58 3.24
C ILE A 121 -1.01 19.55 3.54
N ASN A 122 -0.90 20.67 2.83
CA ASN A 122 0.17 21.64 3.11
C ASN A 122 0.08 22.29 4.50
N LYS A 123 -1.12 22.44 5.08
CA LYS A 123 -1.30 23.00 6.43
C LYS A 123 -1.04 22.02 7.57
N HIS A 124 -1.31 20.72 7.37
CA HIS A 124 -1.18 19.69 8.41
C HIS A 124 0.11 18.86 8.27
N CYS A 125 0.85 19.01 7.17
CA CYS A 125 2.03 18.21 6.87
C CYS A 125 3.36 18.99 6.77
N HIS A 126 3.38 20.29 7.07
CA HIS A 126 4.62 21.00 7.40
C HIS A 126 4.81 21.03 8.93
N PRO A 127 6.05 20.84 9.45
CA PRO A 127 6.36 20.94 10.87
C PRO A 127 6.09 22.33 11.46
#